data_AF-A0A7X3ZBE0-F1
#
_entry.id   AF-A0A7X3ZBE0-F1
#
_cell.length_a   1.000
_cell.length_b   1.000
_cell.length_c   1.000
_cell.angle_alpha   90.00
_cell.angle_beta   90.00
_cell.angle_gamma   90.00
#
_symmetry.space_group_name_H-M   'P 1'
#
loop_
_entity.id
_entity.type
_entity.pdbx_description
1 polymer ?
#
loop_
_entity_poly.entity_id
_entity_poly.type
_entity_poly.pdbx_seq_one_letter_code
_entity_poly.pdbx_strand_id
1 'polypeptide(L)'
;MHQGLIALVAMAALAGTTHAQVSQGPKNVPEFEPAFENQTRAPEIRNAQRFNVEVIADGLAHPWGIEVLPDGAYLVTERPGGIKVIRRGEGVQAVAGAPEVLARGQGGLLDIALAEDFESSRRIYLAY
;
A
#
# COMPACT_ATOMS: atom_id res chain seq x y z
N MET A 1 5.76 66.39 29.54
CA MET A 1 5.79 65.14 30.32
C MET A 1 4.77 64.19 29.73
N HIS A 2 5.24 63.03 29.27
CA HIS A 2 4.49 61.98 28.60
C HIS A 2 3.53 61.25 29.54
N GLN A 3 2.36 60.87 29.03
CA GLN A 3 1.66 59.64 29.41
C GLN A 3 0.98 59.09 28.15
N GLY A 4 1.43 57.93 27.69
CA GLY A 4 1.03 57.30 26.44
C GLY A 4 -0.22 56.44 26.57
N LEU A 5 -0.96 56.34 25.46
CA LEU A 5 -2.08 55.42 25.31
C LEU A 5 -1.53 54.09 24.74
N ILE A 6 -1.60 53.02 25.53
CA ILE A 6 -1.24 51.67 25.09
C ILE A 6 -2.32 51.16 24.14
N ALA A 7 -1.95 50.92 22.89
CA ALA A 7 -2.81 50.25 21.92
C ALA A 7 -2.81 48.73 22.21
N LEU A 8 -3.97 48.20 22.56
CA LEU A 8 -4.20 46.76 22.69
C LEU A 8 -4.28 46.16 21.28
N VAL A 9 -3.19 45.56 20.80
CA VAL A 9 -3.20 44.78 19.55
C VAL A 9 -3.78 43.41 19.88
N ALA A 10 -5.04 43.17 19.47
CA ALA A 10 -5.62 41.84 19.50
C ALA A 10 -4.91 40.96 18.46
N MET A 11 -4.04 40.07 18.92
CA MET A 11 -3.42 39.05 18.08
C MET A 11 -4.49 38.00 17.76
N ALA A 12 -5.08 38.08 16.56
CA ALA A 12 -5.94 37.02 16.06
C ALA A 12 -5.08 35.77 15.83
N ALA A 13 -5.24 34.77 16.69
CA ALA A 13 -4.65 33.46 16.47
C ALA A 13 -5.25 32.88 15.18
N LEU A 14 -4.42 32.75 14.14
CA LEU A 14 -4.72 31.92 12.99
C LEU A 14 -4.79 30.47 13.48
N ALA A 15 -5.98 30.02 13.88
CA ALA A 15 -6.25 28.61 14.07
C ALA A 15 -6.13 27.94 12.70
N GLY A 16 -4.95 27.36 12.42
CA GLY A 16 -4.80 26.47 11.27
C GLY A 16 -5.83 25.37 11.38
N THR A 17 -6.55 25.10 10.28
CA THR A 17 -7.58 24.05 10.25
C THR A 17 -6.92 22.70 10.51
N THR A 18 -7.08 22.19 11.73
CA THR A 18 -6.72 20.81 12.06
C THR A 18 -7.70 19.89 11.33
N HIS A 19 -7.26 19.33 10.21
CA HIS A 19 -8.03 18.33 9.50
C HIS A 19 -8.06 17.05 10.36
N ALA A 20 -9.23 16.44 10.50
CA ALA A 20 -9.37 15.19 11.25
C ALA A 20 -8.45 14.12 10.65
N GLN A 21 -7.86 13.28 11.50
CA GLN A 21 -7.07 12.13 11.05
C GLN A 21 -8.00 11.05 10.49
N VAL A 22 -7.49 10.23 9.56
CA VAL A 22 -8.20 9.04 9.08
C VAL A 22 -8.55 8.15 10.26
N SER A 23 -9.83 7.77 10.38
CA SER A 23 -10.26 6.79 11.39
C SER A 23 -9.53 5.47 11.17
N GLN A 24 -8.90 4.95 12.23
CA GLN A 24 -8.16 3.69 12.19
C GLN A 24 -8.69 2.75 13.27
N GLY A 25 -8.53 1.45 13.04
CA GLY A 25 -8.76 0.44 14.07
C GLY A 25 -7.68 0.46 15.17
N PRO A 26 -7.63 -0.58 16.01
CA PRO A 26 -6.58 -0.76 17.01
C PRO A 26 -5.17 -0.69 16.39
N LYS A 27 -4.18 -0.27 17.20
CA LYS A 27 -2.77 -0.31 16.79
C LYS A 27 -2.39 -1.76 16.42
N ASN A 28 -1.66 -1.95 15.30
CA ASN A 28 -1.11 -3.27 14.94
C ASN A 28 -0.11 -3.78 15.99
N VAL A 29 0.55 -2.87 16.70
CA VAL A 29 1.42 -3.15 17.85
C VAL A 29 1.04 -2.18 18.97
N PRO A 30 0.16 -2.59 19.91
CA PRO A 30 -0.38 -1.71 20.96
C PRO A 30 0.66 -1.02 21.83
N GLU A 31 1.81 -1.66 22.03
CA GLU A 31 2.87 -1.25 22.95
C GLU A 31 3.74 -0.12 22.39
N PHE A 32 3.63 0.17 21.09
CA PHE A 32 4.42 1.23 20.48
C PHE A 32 3.77 2.60 20.69
N GLU A 33 4.56 3.51 21.26
CA GLU A 33 4.24 4.92 21.38
C GLU A 33 4.93 5.73 20.27
N PRO A 34 4.40 6.93 19.93
CA PRO A 34 5.07 7.86 19.03
C PRO A 34 6.53 8.10 19.43
N ALA A 35 7.45 8.08 18.47
CA ALA A 35 8.87 8.37 18.69
C ALA A 35 9.13 9.84 19.07
N PHE A 36 8.18 10.74 18.79
CA PHE A 36 8.19 12.15 19.17
C PHE A 36 6.77 12.71 19.26
N GLU A 37 6.59 13.80 20.02
CA GLU A 37 5.30 14.39 20.40
C GLU A 37 4.36 14.66 19.21
N ASN A 38 4.91 15.09 18.07
CA ASN A 38 4.14 15.44 16.87
C ASN A 38 4.16 14.37 15.77
N GLN A 39 4.52 13.13 16.08
CA GLN A 39 4.37 12.02 15.13
C GLN A 39 2.90 11.64 14.98
N THR A 40 2.21 12.46 14.19
CA THR A 40 0.78 12.37 13.94
C THR A 40 0.52 11.73 12.59
N ARG A 41 -0.66 11.12 12.41
CA ARG A 41 -1.07 10.54 11.13
C ARG A 41 -1.32 11.62 10.10
N ALA A 42 -1.22 11.24 8.83
CA ALA A 42 -1.68 12.09 7.74
C ALA A 42 -3.16 12.49 7.94
N PRO A 43 -3.53 13.73 7.60
CA PRO A 43 -4.92 14.18 7.66
C PRO A 43 -5.79 13.37 6.70
N GLU A 44 -7.05 13.18 7.08
CA GLU A 44 -8.04 12.55 6.21
C GLU A 44 -8.33 13.46 5.01
N ILE A 45 -8.08 12.95 3.81
CA ILE A 45 -8.54 13.58 2.57
C ILE A 45 -9.83 12.88 2.15
N ARG A 46 -10.97 13.51 2.41
CA ARG A 46 -12.27 13.04 1.94
C ARG A 46 -12.48 13.45 0.49
N ASN A 47 -12.25 12.54 -0.43
CA ASN A 47 -12.62 12.72 -1.84
C ASN A 47 -14.01 12.10 -2.08
N ALA A 48 -14.91 12.84 -2.74
CA ALA A 48 -16.26 12.39 -3.07
C ALA A 48 -16.32 11.44 -4.28
N GLN A 49 -15.18 11.11 -4.87
CA GLN A 49 -15.10 10.22 -6.02
C GLN A 49 -15.54 8.79 -5.65
N ARG A 50 -16.48 8.25 -6.43
CA ARG A 50 -16.93 6.86 -6.28
C ARG A 50 -16.00 5.95 -7.07
N PHE A 51 -15.50 4.91 -6.41
CA PHE A 51 -14.74 3.84 -7.06
C PHE A 51 -15.68 2.70 -7.42
N ASN A 52 -15.48 2.12 -8.60
CA ASN A 52 -16.02 0.81 -8.90
C ASN A 52 -14.97 -0.24 -8.52
N VAL A 53 -15.36 -1.22 -7.69
CA VAL A 53 -14.48 -2.29 -7.24
C VAL A 53 -15.00 -3.59 -7.81
N GLU A 54 -14.13 -4.29 -8.53
CA GLU A 54 -14.42 -5.58 -9.14
C GLU A 54 -13.42 -6.61 -8.62
N VAL A 55 -13.93 -7.77 -8.19
CA VAL A 55 -13.09 -8.90 -7.80
C VAL A 55 -12.68 -9.64 -9.07
N ILE A 56 -11.39 -9.60 -9.41
CA ILE A 56 -10.85 -10.27 -10.60
C ILE A 56 -10.32 -11.69 -10.31
N ALA A 57 -10.08 -12.01 -9.04
CA ALA A 57 -9.68 -13.32 -8.54
C ALA A 57 -9.95 -13.42 -7.04
N ASP A 58 -10.25 -14.63 -6.57
CA ASP A 58 -10.34 -15.00 -5.16
C ASP A 58 -9.56 -16.30 -4.89
N GLY A 59 -9.60 -16.78 -3.64
CA GLY A 59 -8.96 -18.06 -3.26
C GLY A 59 -7.43 -18.06 -3.28
N LEU A 60 -6.79 -16.90 -3.38
CA LEU A 60 -5.33 -16.75 -3.38
C LEU A 60 -4.74 -16.97 -1.98
N ALA A 61 -3.62 -17.68 -1.91
CA ALA A 61 -2.92 -17.99 -0.67
C ALA A 61 -1.93 -16.87 -0.28
N HIS A 62 -2.40 -15.87 0.47
CA HIS A 62 -1.57 -14.72 0.90
C HIS A 62 -0.86 -14.03 -0.29
N PRO A 63 -1.60 -13.43 -1.23
CA PRO A 63 -1.00 -12.74 -2.36
C PRO A 63 -0.09 -11.58 -1.89
N TRP A 64 1.05 -11.38 -2.54
CA TRP A 64 2.06 -10.41 -2.11
C TRP A 64 2.43 -9.38 -3.20
N GLY A 65 3.06 -9.83 -4.29
CA GLY A 65 3.43 -9.02 -5.44
C GLY A 65 2.48 -9.25 -6.62
N ILE A 66 2.32 -8.23 -7.46
CA ILE A 66 1.50 -8.29 -8.68
C ILE A 66 2.20 -7.56 -9.82
N GLU A 67 2.16 -8.15 -11.01
CA GLU A 67 2.72 -7.57 -12.23
C GLU A 67 1.78 -7.81 -13.41
N VAL A 68 1.64 -6.81 -14.29
CA VAL A 68 0.74 -6.85 -15.44
C VAL A 68 1.50 -7.34 -16.66
N LEU A 69 1.00 -8.41 -17.29
CA LEU A 69 1.53 -8.92 -18.54
C LEU A 69 1.10 -8.05 -19.73
N PRO A 70 1.85 -8.04 -20.85
CA PRO A 70 1.48 -7.28 -22.05
C PRO A 70 0.10 -7.63 -22.64
N ASP A 71 -0.40 -8.84 -22.39
CA ASP A 71 -1.74 -9.30 -22.80
C ASP A 71 -2.86 -8.87 -21.81
N GLY A 72 -2.51 -8.13 -20.75
CA GLY A 72 -3.44 -7.67 -19.70
C GLY A 72 -3.74 -8.70 -18.61
N ALA A 73 -3.12 -9.89 -18.67
CA ALA A 73 -3.16 -10.84 -17.56
C ALA A 73 -2.31 -10.34 -16.37
N TYR A 74 -2.52 -10.92 -15.20
CA TYR A 74 -1.73 -10.59 -14.01
C TYR A 74 -0.89 -11.80 -13.60
N LEU A 75 0.39 -11.58 -13.29
CA LEU A 75 1.17 -12.49 -12.46
C LEU A 75 1.04 -12.06 -11.00
N VAL A 76 0.75 -13.01 -10.12
CA VAL A 76 0.64 -12.76 -8.67
C VAL A 76 1.49 -13.76 -7.92
N THR A 77 2.34 -13.28 -7.01
CA THR A 77 3.05 -14.15 -6.08
C THR A 77 2.18 -14.44 -4.86
N GLU A 78 2.27 -15.67 -4.37
CA GLU A 78 1.67 -16.13 -3.11
C GLU A 78 2.80 -16.36 -2.13
N ARG A 79 2.78 -15.67 -0.97
CA ARG A 79 3.85 -15.71 0.04
C ARG A 79 4.35 -17.13 0.39
N PRO A 80 3.50 -18.18 0.44
CA PRO A 80 3.97 -19.55 0.68
C PRO A 80 4.90 -20.15 -0.40
N GLY A 81 5.08 -19.50 -1.57
CA GLY A 81 5.99 -19.95 -2.62
C GLY A 81 5.36 -20.18 -4.01
N GLY A 82 4.13 -19.71 -4.24
CA GLY A 82 3.40 -19.95 -5.49
C GLY A 82 3.40 -18.73 -6.42
N ILE A 83 3.32 -18.96 -7.73
CA ILE A 83 3.00 -17.91 -8.70
C ILE A 83 1.68 -18.29 -9.39
N LYS A 84 0.77 -17.33 -9.51
CA LYS A 84 -0.49 -17.45 -10.26
C LYS A 84 -0.46 -16.56 -11.48
N VAL A 85 -1.06 -17.03 -12.57
CA VAL A 85 -1.50 -16.18 -13.67
C VAL A 85 -3.02 -16.04 -13.63
N ILE A 86 -3.51 -14.81 -13.71
CA ILE A 86 -4.92 -14.46 -13.62
C ILE A 86 -5.33 -13.81 -14.94
N ARG A 87 -6.32 -14.41 -15.61
CA ARG A 87 -6.94 -13.86 -16.82
C ARG A 87 -8.43 -13.67 -16.58
N ARG A 88 -8.93 -12.46 -16.89
CA ARG A 88 -10.36 -12.14 -16.75
C ARG A 88 -11.19 -13.11 -17.58
N GLY A 89 -12.16 -13.77 -16.95
CA GLY A 89 -13.03 -14.76 -17.61
C GLY A 89 -12.42 -16.16 -17.80
N GLU A 90 -11.13 -16.35 -17.57
CA GLU A 90 -10.44 -17.65 -17.70
C GLU A 90 -9.98 -18.24 -16.36
N GLY A 91 -10.00 -17.45 -15.29
CA GLY A 91 -9.73 -17.88 -13.93
C GLY A 91 -8.26 -17.76 -13.51
N VAL A 92 -7.91 -18.49 -12.44
CA VAL A 92 -6.59 -18.48 -11.80
C VAL A 92 -5.85 -19.78 -12.12
N GLN A 93 -4.65 -19.68 -12.68
CA GLN A 93 -3.82 -20.83 -13.03
C GLN A 93 -2.46 -20.77 -12.33
N ALA A 94 -1.91 -21.91 -11.94
CA ALA A 94 -0.58 -21.98 -11.34
C ALA A 94 0.53 -21.89 -12.39
N VAL A 95 1.59 -21.15 -12.09
CA VAL A 95 2.84 -21.14 -12.86
C VAL A 95 3.83 -22.07 -12.17
N ALA A 96 4.41 -22.99 -12.94
CA ALA A 96 5.42 -23.92 -12.44
C ALA A 96 6.81 -23.27 -12.36
N GLY A 97 7.71 -23.84 -11.56
CA GLY A 97 9.10 -23.42 -11.50
C GLY A 97 9.38 -22.20 -10.60
N ALA A 98 8.47 -21.86 -9.69
CA ALA A 98 8.78 -20.93 -8.61
C ALA A 98 9.90 -21.49 -7.70
N PRO A 99 10.75 -20.63 -7.12
CA PRO A 99 11.80 -21.07 -6.21
C PRO A 99 11.22 -21.63 -4.90
N GLU A 100 11.98 -22.48 -4.22
CA GLU A 100 11.70 -22.78 -2.82
C GLU A 100 11.97 -21.54 -1.95
N VAL A 101 11.10 -21.26 -0.98
CA VAL A 101 11.17 -20.06 -0.14
C VAL A 101 11.02 -20.41 1.34
N LEU A 102 11.61 -19.58 2.21
CA LEU A 102 11.37 -19.66 3.65
C LEU A 102 10.12 -18.84 4.02
N ALA A 103 8.94 -19.46 3.95
CA ALA A 103 7.68 -18.83 4.33
C ALA A 103 7.52 -18.77 5.87
N ARG A 104 8.13 -17.76 6.52
CA ARG A 104 8.04 -17.54 7.97
C ARG A 104 7.90 -16.06 8.32
N GLY A 105 6.88 -15.72 9.11
CA GLY A 105 6.64 -14.33 9.53
C GLY A 105 6.36 -13.43 8.33
N GLN A 106 7.28 -12.50 8.04
CA GLN A 106 7.21 -11.60 6.88
C GLN A 106 7.98 -12.15 5.65
N GLY A 107 8.69 -13.27 5.79
CA GLY A 107 9.42 -13.91 4.68
C GLY A 107 8.53 -14.84 3.85
N GLY A 108 8.98 -15.11 2.62
CA GLY A 108 8.29 -15.94 1.62
C GLY A 108 8.57 -15.43 0.22
N LEU A 109 7.79 -15.87 -0.77
CA LEU A 109 7.87 -15.29 -2.12
C LEU A 109 7.22 -13.91 -2.12
N LEU A 110 8.02 -12.86 -2.35
CA LEU A 110 7.61 -11.48 -2.20
C LEU A 110 7.26 -10.87 -3.56
N ASP A 111 8.19 -10.14 -4.17
CA ASP A 111 7.90 -9.29 -5.31
C ASP A 111 8.14 -10.00 -6.65
N ILE A 112 7.51 -9.48 -7.70
CA ILE A 112 7.66 -9.94 -9.08
C ILE A 112 7.71 -8.75 -10.03
N ALA A 113 8.62 -8.78 -11.00
CA ALA A 113 8.71 -7.76 -12.04
C ALA A 113 9.02 -8.38 -13.40
N LEU A 114 8.52 -7.78 -14.48
CA LEU A 114 8.96 -8.13 -15.83
C LEU A 114 10.34 -7.53 -16.12
N ALA A 115 11.15 -8.20 -16.94
CA ALA A 115 12.29 -7.56 -17.57
C ALA A 115 11.85 -6.52 -18.59
N GLU A 116 12.67 -5.49 -18.81
CA GLU A 116 12.41 -4.45 -19.84
C GLU A 116 12.21 -5.06 -21.24
N ASP A 117 12.86 -6.18 -21.54
CA ASP A 117 12.80 -6.90 -22.81
C ASP A 117 11.84 -8.11 -22.79
N PHE A 118 10.91 -8.20 -21.82
CA PHE A 118 10.06 -9.36 -21.56
C PHE A 118 9.32 -9.91 -22.78
N GLU A 119 8.89 -9.06 -23.72
CA GLU A 119 8.22 -9.53 -24.94
C GLU A 119 9.09 -10.48 -25.77
N SER A 120 10.41 -10.30 -25.73
CA SER A 120 11.37 -11.16 -26.42
C SER A 120 12.07 -12.17 -25.50
N SER A 121 12.44 -11.77 -24.28
CA SER A 121 13.21 -12.60 -23.36
C SER A 121 12.36 -13.51 -22.49
N ARG A 122 11.08 -13.14 -22.29
CA ARG A 122 10.14 -13.79 -21.34
C ARG A 122 10.69 -13.87 -19.91
N ARG A 123 11.63 -12.98 -19.55
CA ARG A 123 12.30 -12.99 -18.24
C ARG A 123 11.51 -12.23 -17.19
N ILE A 124 11.36 -12.84 -16.03
CA ILE A 124 10.84 -12.22 -14.81
C ILE A 124 11.92 -12.16 -13.74
N TYR A 125 11.79 -11.21 -12.82
CA TYR A 125 12.58 -11.10 -11.60
C TYR A 125 11.69 -11.38 -10.40
N LEU A 126 12.27 -12.00 -9.36
CA LEU A 126 11.57 -12.34 -8.13
C LEU A 126 12.40 -11.89 -6.93
N ALA A 127 11.74 -11.44 -5.87
CA ALA A 127 12.32 -11.25 -4.54
C ALA A 127 11.71 -12.27 -3.57
N TYR A 128 12.52 -12.96 -2.77
CA TYR A 128 12.08 -14.01 -1.84
C TYR A 128 13.06 -14.26 -0.69
#